data_AF-A0ABD6VJC5-F1
#
_entry.id   AF-A0ABD6VJC5-F1
#
_cell.length_a   1.000
_cell.length_b   1.000
_cell.length_c   1.000
_cell.angle_alpha   90.00
_cell.angle_beta   90.00
_cell.angle_gamma   90.00
#
_symmetry.space_group_name_H-M   'P 1'
#
loop_
_entity.id
_entity.type
_entity.pdbx_description
1 polymer ?
#
loop_
_entity_poly.entity_id
_entity_poly.type
_entity_poly.pdbx_seq_one_letter_code
_entity_poly.pdbx_strand_id
1 'polypeptide(L)'
;MNKLKIRLENTGLLMSIMTKLSLFFGGGIFLIYCSASGAFPENLSLGDGVWLLLIIFVFSFGMGTVYFFLGCFGVSLWTTAYHIFRISGGRERFLIIRQWFRERKTKKIIIENHFFFRNYKRDRPFSYKIRPPKINVIYHFISFFMIIIIFGTVRENHWDWYLRLILSSILLGFLFLFWHANWQRYLQIEHVEARQDESKRLKGEIKFANITFTAAVLILTTLYIGLTKIAADRTMIFLHVRSEQVTVFVKQPWDAVLERHLIRSEKQIANSKKAEIREAVPGYKQYDKMTVSLNNLGSSVFLEFKKGNKFYSLKIPSSDIIVDNVPLPDTESSDVSK
;
A
#
# COMPACT_ATOMS: atom_id res chain seq x y z
N MET A 1 11.34 -21.44 33.40
CA MET A 1 12.29 -21.34 32.27
C MET A 1 11.71 -21.78 30.91
N ASN A 2 11.15 -22.99 30.77
CA ASN A 2 10.66 -23.50 29.46
C ASN A 2 9.58 -22.64 28.77
N LYS A 3 8.59 -22.11 29.51
CA LYS A 3 7.57 -21.21 28.92
C LYS A 3 8.15 -19.93 28.32
N LEU A 4 9.24 -19.42 28.91
CA LEU A 4 9.88 -18.17 28.49
C LEU A 4 10.71 -18.40 27.22
N LYS A 5 11.44 -19.53 27.16
CA LYS A 5 12.15 -19.99 25.96
C LYS A 5 11.21 -20.18 24.76
N ILE A 6 10.08 -20.86 24.96
CA ILE A 6 9.06 -21.08 23.91
C ILE A 6 8.47 -19.75 23.42
N ARG A 7 8.17 -18.80 24.32
CA ARG A 7 7.70 -17.47 23.92
C ARG A 7 8.74 -16.73 23.10
N LEU A 8 10.01 -16.76 23.50
CA LEU A 8 11.10 -16.05 22.83
C LEU A 8 11.37 -16.63 21.44
N GLU A 9 11.35 -17.96 21.32
CA GLU A 9 11.45 -18.69 20.05
C GLU A 9 10.29 -18.36 19.09
N ASN A 10 9.05 -18.38 19.60
CA ASN A 10 7.88 -17.97 18.82
C ASN A 10 7.94 -16.50 18.38
N THR A 11 8.50 -15.63 19.22
CA THR A 11 8.66 -14.20 18.90
C THR A 11 9.73 -14.02 17.81
N GLY A 12 10.85 -14.74 17.91
CA GLY A 12 11.90 -14.74 16.88
C GLY A 12 11.39 -15.25 15.52
N LEU A 13 10.59 -16.32 15.52
CA LEU A 13 9.95 -16.84 14.31
C LEU A 13 8.96 -15.83 13.71
N LEU A 14 8.15 -15.18 14.56
CA LEU A 14 7.23 -14.14 14.12
C LEU A 14 7.98 -12.95 13.50
N MET A 15 9.03 -12.47 14.16
CA MET A 15 9.87 -11.38 13.65
C MET A 15 10.50 -11.74 12.30
N SER A 16 11.03 -12.97 12.16
CA SER A 16 11.60 -13.44 10.88
C SER A 16 10.56 -13.43 9.74
N ILE A 17 9.35 -13.91 10.00
CA ILE A 17 8.26 -13.92 9.02
C ILE A 17 7.86 -12.49 8.65
N MET A 18 7.71 -11.61 9.64
CA MET A 18 7.37 -10.20 9.42
C MET A 18 8.45 -9.49 8.61
N THR A 19 9.74 -9.72 8.89
CA THR A 19 10.84 -9.18 8.11
C THR A 19 10.82 -9.67 6.67
N LYS A 20 10.60 -10.97 6.42
CA LYS A 20 10.53 -11.51 5.06
C LYS A 20 9.35 -10.95 4.26
N LEU A 21 8.17 -10.84 4.88
CA LEU A 21 7.00 -10.23 4.27
C LEU A 21 7.24 -8.74 3.99
N SER A 22 7.83 -8.02 4.94
CA SER A 22 8.23 -6.63 4.79
C SER A 22 9.19 -6.46 3.61
N LEU A 23 10.26 -7.26 3.52
CA LEU A 23 11.20 -7.20 2.40
C LEU A 23 10.51 -7.50 1.06
N PHE A 24 9.60 -8.47 1.01
CA PHE A 24 8.85 -8.80 -0.20
C PHE A 24 7.95 -7.65 -0.66
N PHE A 25 7.18 -7.03 0.24
CA PHE A 25 6.30 -5.92 -0.10
C PHE A 25 7.08 -4.65 -0.49
N GLY A 26 8.09 -4.26 0.30
CA GLY A 26 8.89 -3.07 0.00
C GLY A 26 9.72 -3.24 -1.26
N GLY A 27 10.29 -4.43 -1.47
CA GLY A 27 10.99 -4.78 -2.71
C GLY A 27 10.07 -4.77 -3.92
N GLY A 28 8.86 -5.31 -3.80
CA GLY A 28 7.84 -5.27 -4.84
C GLY A 28 7.44 -3.84 -5.23
N ILE A 29 7.24 -2.96 -4.24
CA ILE A 29 6.93 -1.54 -4.48
C ILE A 29 8.10 -0.84 -5.18
N PHE A 30 9.32 -1.08 -4.72
CA PHE A 30 10.52 -0.52 -5.35
C PHE A 30 10.66 -0.99 -6.82
N LEU A 31 10.44 -2.27 -7.10
CA LEU A 31 10.47 -2.80 -8.47
C LEU A 31 9.37 -2.20 -9.36
N ILE A 32 8.16 -2.01 -8.81
CA ILE A 32 7.07 -1.33 -9.52
C ILE A 32 7.45 0.12 -9.82
N TYR A 33 8.08 0.81 -8.87
CA TYR A 33 8.60 2.17 -9.06
C TYR A 33 9.63 2.23 -10.19
N CYS A 34 10.67 1.38 -10.14
CA CYS A 34 11.67 1.27 -11.20
C CYS A 34 11.07 0.94 -12.57
N SER A 35 10.08 0.04 -12.59
CA SER A 35 9.36 -0.30 -13.83
C SER A 35 8.53 0.86 -14.36
N ALA A 36 7.94 1.68 -13.48
CA ALA A 36 7.10 2.81 -13.88
C ALA A 36 7.94 4.01 -14.36
N SER A 37 9.11 4.23 -13.78
CA SER A 37 10.08 5.25 -14.22
C SER A 37 10.91 4.80 -15.43
N GLY A 38 10.94 3.49 -15.73
CA GLY A 38 11.83 2.92 -16.73
C GLY A 38 13.31 3.00 -16.31
N ALA A 39 13.58 3.21 -15.02
CA ALA A 39 14.91 3.38 -14.47
C ALA A 39 15.25 2.17 -13.59
N PHE A 40 16.15 1.31 -14.07
CA PHE A 40 16.66 0.17 -13.32
C PHE A 40 18.12 0.41 -12.95
N PRO A 41 18.50 0.29 -11.67
CA PRO A 41 19.89 0.43 -11.28
C PRO A 41 20.72 -0.73 -11.83
N GLU A 42 21.90 -0.41 -12.36
CA GLU A 42 22.87 -1.38 -12.87
C GLU A 42 24.21 -1.21 -12.15
N ASN A 43 25.03 -2.26 -12.13
CA ASN A 43 26.34 -2.27 -11.48
C ASN A 43 26.28 -1.85 -10.00
N LEU A 44 25.28 -2.38 -9.28
CA LEU A 44 25.08 -2.11 -7.87
C LEU A 44 26.30 -2.55 -7.05
N SER A 45 26.86 -1.60 -6.29
CA SER A 45 27.91 -1.89 -5.33
C SER A 45 27.34 -2.58 -4.08
N LEU A 46 28.21 -3.17 -3.24
CA LEU A 46 27.77 -3.71 -1.94
C LEU A 46 27.22 -2.60 -1.02
N GLY A 47 27.74 -1.36 -1.16
CA GLY A 47 27.20 -0.19 -0.47
C GLY A 47 25.79 0.18 -0.92
N ASP A 48 25.51 0.03 -2.22
CA ASP A 48 24.18 0.28 -2.79
C ASP A 48 23.16 -0.74 -2.26
N GLY A 49 23.61 -1.96 -1.96
CA GLY A 49 22.79 -2.98 -1.30
C GLY A 49 22.24 -2.53 0.05
N VAL A 50 23.02 -1.79 0.85
CA VAL A 50 22.57 -1.22 2.13
C VAL A 50 21.52 -0.13 1.89
N TRP A 51 21.72 0.73 0.90
CA TRP A 51 20.75 1.74 0.50
C TRP A 51 19.44 1.13 0.01
N LEU A 52 19.50 0.07 -0.80
CA LEU A 52 18.33 -0.67 -1.25
C LEU A 52 17.56 -1.28 -0.08
N LEU A 53 18.25 -1.87 0.89
CA LEU A 53 17.60 -2.38 2.10
C LEU A 53 16.91 -1.26 2.90
N LEU A 54 17.54 -0.08 3.01
CA LEU A 54 16.95 1.09 3.65
C LEU A 54 15.68 1.54 2.93
N ILE A 55 15.73 1.67 1.60
CA ILE A 55 14.57 2.05 0.76
C ILE A 55 13.42 1.06 0.97
N ILE A 56 13.70 -0.24 0.88
CA ILE A 56 12.72 -1.31 1.10
C ILE A 56 12.13 -1.22 2.51
N PHE A 57 12.96 -0.99 3.52
CA PHE A 57 12.51 -0.88 4.90
C PHE A 57 11.58 0.32 5.11
N VAL A 58 11.94 1.50 4.59
CA VAL A 58 11.10 2.70 4.68
C VAL A 58 9.77 2.49 3.96
N PHE A 59 9.77 1.86 2.79
CA PHE A 59 8.53 1.52 2.09
C PHE A 59 7.62 0.63 2.91
N SER A 60 8.16 -0.45 3.45
CA SER A 60 7.37 -1.43 4.19
C SER A 60 6.88 -0.86 5.52
N PHE A 61 7.70 -0.08 6.22
CA PHE A 61 7.30 0.58 7.44
C PHE A 61 6.22 1.64 7.19
N GLY A 62 6.40 2.47 6.16
CA GLY A 62 5.41 3.48 5.76
C GLY A 62 4.07 2.85 5.38
N MET A 63 4.08 1.84 4.50
CA MET A 63 2.87 1.13 4.10
C MET A 63 2.20 0.38 5.26
N GLY A 64 2.99 -0.27 6.11
CA GLY A 64 2.49 -0.95 7.31
C GLY A 64 1.81 0.02 8.28
N THR A 65 2.40 1.20 8.46
CA THR A 65 1.82 2.27 9.28
C THR A 65 0.49 2.75 8.70
N VAL A 66 0.43 3.01 7.39
CA VAL A 66 -0.81 3.41 6.73
C VAL A 66 -1.90 2.34 6.85
N TYR A 67 -1.57 1.06 6.63
CA TYR A 67 -2.52 -0.05 6.82
C TYR A 67 -2.99 -0.20 8.25
N PHE A 68 -2.13 0.03 9.23
CA PHE A 68 -2.52 0.01 10.63
C PHE A 68 -3.56 1.09 10.93
N PHE A 69 -3.32 2.34 10.53
CA PHE A 69 -4.25 3.43 10.77
C PHE A 69 -5.58 3.26 10.01
N LEU A 70 -5.53 2.87 8.73
CA LEU A 70 -6.73 2.58 7.94
C LEU A 70 -7.50 1.38 8.49
N GLY A 71 -6.80 0.35 8.96
CA GLY A 71 -7.40 -0.80 9.64
C GLY A 71 -8.12 -0.37 10.92
N CYS A 72 -7.50 0.47 11.75
CA CYS A 72 -8.15 1.02 12.95
C CYS A 72 -9.41 1.82 12.61
N PHE A 73 -9.34 2.66 11.57
CA PHE A 73 -10.51 3.41 11.09
C PHE A 73 -11.61 2.47 10.57
N GLY A 74 -11.26 1.47 9.76
CA GLY A 74 -12.18 0.48 9.26
C GLY A 74 -12.89 -0.30 10.35
N VAL A 75 -12.12 -0.75 11.34
CA VAL A 75 -12.64 -1.44 12.52
C VAL A 75 -13.61 -0.55 13.29
N SER A 76 -13.25 0.72 13.50
CA SER A 76 -14.11 1.75 14.11
C SER A 76 -15.43 1.91 13.34
N LEU A 77 -15.39 2.02 12.00
CA LEU A 77 -16.57 2.11 11.14
C LEU A 77 -17.48 0.88 11.28
N TRP A 78 -16.91 -0.32 11.25
CA TRP A 78 -17.67 -1.57 11.41
C TRP A 78 -18.36 -1.65 12.77
N THR A 79 -17.70 -1.24 13.86
CA THR A 79 -18.32 -1.20 15.18
C THR A 79 -19.44 -0.20 15.27
N THR A 80 -19.23 1.01 14.77
CA THR A 80 -20.25 2.06 14.77
C THR A 80 -21.46 1.62 13.95
N ALA A 81 -21.24 1.03 12.78
CA ALA A 81 -22.29 0.44 11.96
C ALA A 81 -23.05 -0.67 12.70
N TYR A 82 -22.34 -1.56 13.40
CA TYR A 82 -22.96 -2.61 14.23
C TYR A 82 -23.83 -2.03 15.36
N HIS A 83 -23.35 -1.00 16.06
CA HIS A 83 -24.09 -0.34 17.12
C HIS A 83 -25.34 0.38 16.59
N ILE A 84 -25.21 1.13 15.49
CA ILE A 84 -26.34 1.79 14.81
C ILE A 84 -27.38 0.76 14.38
N PHE A 85 -26.94 -0.36 13.77
CA PHE A 85 -27.82 -1.43 13.32
C PHE A 85 -28.54 -2.14 14.49
N ARG A 86 -27.87 -2.24 15.64
CA ARG A 86 -28.46 -2.80 16.86
C ARG A 86 -29.50 -1.86 17.47
N ILE A 87 -29.25 -0.56 17.48
CA ILE A 87 -30.14 0.45 18.06
C ILE A 87 -31.40 0.64 17.19
N SER A 88 -31.26 0.62 15.86
CA SER A 88 -32.36 0.90 14.92
C SER A 88 -33.37 -0.24 14.71
N GLY A 89 -33.39 -1.26 15.59
CA GLY A 89 -34.20 -2.46 15.39
C GLY A 89 -33.76 -3.29 14.18
N GLY A 90 -32.57 -3.05 13.63
CA GLY A 90 -32.05 -3.75 12.45
C GLY A 90 -31.98 -5.27 12.63
N ARG A 91 -31.88 -5.78 13.86
CA ARG A 91 -32.02 -7.21 14.16
C ARG A 91 -33.33 -7.79 13.66
N GLU A 92 -34.45 -7.12 13.86
CA GLU A 92 -35.77 -7.60 13.42
C GLU A 92 -35.86 -7.58 11.90
N ARG A 93 -35.41 -6.48 11.26
CA ARG A 93 -35.38 -6.35 9.79
C ARG A 93 -34.44 -7.38 9.13
N PHE A 94 -33.28 -7.64 9.73
CA PHE A 94 -32.36 -8.68 9.25
C PHE A 94 -32.93 -10.08 9.40
N LEU A 95 -33.63 -10.36 10.51
CA LEU A 95 -34.31 -11.64 10.71
C LEU A 95 -35.41 -11.83 9.67
N ILE A 96 -36.20 -10.80 9.37
CA ILE A 96 -37.22 -10.83 8.31
C ILE A 96 -36.58 -11.09 6.94
N ILE A 97 -35.52 -10.36 6.56
CA ILE A 97 -34.81 -10.55 5.29
C ILE A 97 -34.20 -11.96 5.21
N ARG A 98 -33.58 -12.44 6.29
CA ARG A 98 -32.99 -13.78 6.35
C ARG A 98 -34.06 -14.86 6.24
N GLN A 99 -35.20 -14.69 6.89
CA GLN A 99 -36.32 -15.62 6.84
C GLN A 99 -36.92 -15.67 5.43
N TRP A 100 -37.07 -14.51 4.79
CA TRP A 100 -37.50 -14.38 3.40
C TRP A 100 -36.54 -15.07 2.41
N PHE A 101 -35.22 -14.90 2.57
CA PHE A 101 -34.23 -15.62 1.76
C PHE A 101 -34.23 -17.13 2.03
N ARG A 102 -34.42 -17.55 3.28
CA ARG A 102 -34.48 -18.96 3.66
C ARG A 102 -35.70 -19.63 3.04
N GLU A 103 -36.86 -18.98 3.09
CA GLU A 103 -38.10 -19.44 2.48
C GLU A 103 -38.00 -19.59 0.96
N ARG A 104 -37.31 -18.65 0.27
CA ARG A 104 -37.01 -18.78 -1.16
C ARG A 104 -36.09 -19.97 -1.46
N LYS A 105 -35.08 -20.22 -0.60
CA LYS A 105 -34.15 -21.34 -0.78
C LYS A 105 -34.81 -22.69 -0.46
N THR A 106 -35.68 -22.77 0.55
CA THR A 106 -36.44 -23.98 0.87
C THR A 106 -37.55 -24.27 -0.13
N LYS A 107 -38.27 -23.26 -0.66
CA LYS A 107 -39.27 -23.49 -1.71
C LYS A 107 -38.65 -24.04 -3.00
N LYS A 108 -37.39 -23.73 -3.29
CA LYS A 108 -36.66 -24.28 -4.45
C LYS A 108 -36.11 -25.70 -4.23
N ILE A 109 -36.03 -26.18 -2.98
CA ILE A 109 -35.52 -27.52 -2.64
C ILE A 109 -36.67 -28.50 -2.30
N ILE A 110 -37.80 -27.98 -1.80
CA ILE A 110 -38.94 -28.80 -1.36
C ILE A 110 -39.80 -29.32 -2.54
N ILE A 111 -39.67 -28.73 -3.74
CA ILE A 111 -40.42 -29.21 -4.92
C ILE A 111 -39.81 -30.50 -5.52
N GLU A 112 -38.58 -30.89 -5.16
CA GLU A 112 -37.90 -31.99 -5.86
C GLU A 112 -37.68 -33.28 -5.06
N ASN A 113 -37.91 -33.32 -3.73
CA ASN A 113 -37.71 -34.56 -2.95
C ASN A 113 -38.57 -34.60 -1.70
N HIS A 114 -39.88 -34.77 -1.86
CA HIS A 114 -40.71 -35.38 -0.83
C HIS A 114 -40.74 -36.88 -1.10
N PHE A 115 -40.03 -37.66 -0.30
CA PHE A 115 -40.43 -38.96 0.26
C PHE A 115 -39.18 -39.67 0.82
N PHE A 116 -39.27 -40.11 2.07
CA PHE A 116 -38.26 -40.91 2.80
C PHE A 116 -36.91 -40.25 3.11
N PHE A 117 -36.71 -39.81 4.36
CA PHE A 117 -35.66 -40.37 5.21
C PHE A 117 -35.88 -39.99 6.67
N ARG A 118 -36.17 -41.04 7.44
CA ARG A 118 -36.39 -41.13 8.88
C ARG A 118 -35.01 -41.30 9.55
N ASN A 119 -34.77 -40.59 10.65
CA ASN A 119 -33.87 -40.95 11.76
C ASN A 119 -32.43 -41.45 11.47
N TYR A 120 -31.63 -40.71 10.70
CA TYR A 120 -30.19 -40.70 10.99
C TYR A 120 -29.90 -39.55 11.96
N LYS A 121 -29.16 -39.82 13.05
CA LYS A 121 -28.49 -38.75 13.81
C LYS A 121 -27.56 -38.03 12.82
N ARG A 122 -28.09 -37.02 12.14
CA ARG A 122 -27.28 -36.14 11.28
C ARG A 122 -26.16 -35.61 12.16
N ASP A 123 -24.92 -35.82 11.72
CA ASP A 123 -23.78 -35.05 12.22
C ASP A 123 -24.18 -33.58 12.08
N ARG A 124 -24.49 -32.96 13.23
CA ARG A 124 -24.89 -31.57 13.23
C ARG A 124 -23.62 -30.79 12.90
N PRO A 125 -23.59 -30.04 11.79
CA PRO A 125 -22.43 -29.23 11.49
C PRO A 125 -22.17 -28.31 12.68
N PHE A 126 -20.93 -28.31 13.17
CA PHE A 126 -20.53 -27.52 14.34
C PHE A 126 -21.00 -26.08 14.18
N SER A 127 -21.96 -25.68 15.02
CA SER A 127 -22.47 -24.31 15.00
C SER A 127 -21.51 -23.42 15.76
N TYR A 128 -20.58 -22.79 15.04
CA TYR A 128 -19.65 -21.85 15.63
C TYR A 128 -20.40 -20.64 16.20
N LYS A 129 -20.24 -20.40 17.51
CA LYS A 129 -20.78 -19.20 18.16
C LYS A 129 -19.77 -18.08 17.97
N ILE A 130 -19.99 -17.24 16.96
CA ILE A 130 -19.15 -16.05 16.72
C ILE A 130 -19.67 -14.92 17.61
N ARG A 131 -18.82 -14.40 18.49
CA ARG A 131 -19.09 -13.20 19.29
C ARG A 131 -18.45 -12.00 18.61
N PRO A 132 -19.10 -10.83 18.57
CA PRO A 132 -18.46 -9.63 18.04
C PRO A 132 -17.22 -9.28 18.88
N PRO A 133 -16.15 -8.74 18.26
CA PRO A 133 -14.98 -8.30 18.99
C PRO A 133 -15.34 -7.17 19.96
N LYS A 134 -14.79 -7.23 21.17
CA LYS A 134 -14.80 -6.07 22.08
C LYS A 134 -13.70 -5.13 21.64
N ILE A 135 -14.08 -3.97 21.11
CA ILE A 135 -13.12 -3.02 20.55
C ILE A 135 -12.81 -2.00 21.62
N ASN A 136 -11.51 -1.83 21.90
CA ASN A 136 -11.05 -0.85 22.87
C ASN A 136 -11.28 0.56 22.34
N VAL A 137 -11.64 1.47 23.25
CA VAL A 137 -11.87 2.90 22.96
C VAL A 137 -10.65 3.54 22.26
N ILE A 138 -9.45 3.02 22.54
CA ILE A 138 -8.19 3.44 21.92
C ILE A 138 -8.26 3.41 20.37
N TYR A 139 -8.89 2.39 19.77
CA TYR A 139 -9.00 2.31 18.31
C TYR A 139 -9.87 3.42 17.72
N HIS A 140 -10.89 3.88 18.44
CA HIS A 140 -11.71 5.02 18.04
C HIS A 140 -10.93 6.34 18.13
N PHE A 141 -10.09 6.52 19.16
CA PHE A 141 -9.22 7.69 19.25
C PHE A 141 -8.18 7.73 18.12
N ILE A 142 -7.53 6.60 17.83
CA ILE A 142 -6.59 6.48 16.71
C ILE A 142 -7.29 6.80 15.38
N SER A 143 -8.50 6.25 15.20
CA SER A 143 -9.34 6.53 14.04
C SER A 143 -9.69 8.02 13.92
N PHE A 144 -10.03 8.69 15.01
CA PHE A 144 -10.34 10.12 15.02
C PHE A 144 -9.13 10.97 14.64
N PHE A 145 -7.96 10.64 15.19
CA PHE A 145 -6.71 11.31 14.85
C PHE A 145 -6.35 11.14 13.36
N MET A 146 -6.56 9.95 12.81
CA MET A 146 -6.35 9.71 11.38
C MET A 146 -7.27 10.55 10.50
N ILE A 147 -8.54 10.72 10.88
CA ILE A 147 -9.46 11.60 10.16
C ILE A 147 -8.94 13.04 10.14
N ILE A 148 -8.44 13.55 11.27
CA ILE A 148 -7.84 14.89 11.33
C ILE A 148 -6.63 15.00 10.40
N ILE A 149 -5.73 14.00 10.40
CA ILE A 149 -4.57 13.98 9.50
C ILE A 149 -5.01 13.97 8.03
N ILE A 150 -6.00 13.14 7.68
CA ILE A 150 -6.53 13.05 6.31
C ILE A 150 -7.06 14.42 5.86
N PHE A 151 -7.93 15.04 6.66
CA PHE A 151 -8.50 16.34 6.32
C PHE A 151 -7.45 17.47 6.31
N GLY A 152 -6.41 17.38 7.15
CA GLY A 152 -5.33 18.36 7.19
C GLY A 152 -4.35 18.26 6.01
N THR A 153 -4.12 17.04 5.50
CA THR A 153 -3.13 16.79 4.44
C THR A 153 -3.74 16.89 3.03
N VAL A 154 -5.01 16.57 2.85
CA VAL A 154 -5.71 16.61 1.56
C VAL A 154 -6.33 17.99 1.36
N ARG A 155 -5.50 18.96 0.94
CA ARG A 155 -5.94 20.34 0.69
C ARG A 155 -6.72 20.54 -0.61
N GLU A 156 -6.66 19.61 -1.55
CA GLU A 156 -7.33 19.72 -2.85
C GLU A 156 -8.62 18.88 -2.91
N ASN A 157 -9.55 19.32 -3.77
CA ASN A 157 -10.95 18.86 -3.91
C ASN A 157 -11.09 17.44 -4.53
N HIS A 158 -10.27 16.48 -4.08
CA HIS A 158 -10.22 15.12 -4.60
C HIS A 158 -11.17 14.20 -3.83
N TRP A 159 -12.47 14.34 -4.06
CA TRP A 159 -13.51 13.42 -3.54
C TRP A 159 -13.16 11.94 -3.78
N ASP A 160 -12.53 11.64 -4.92
CA ASP A 160 -12.05 10.31 -5.27
C ASP A 160 -11.06 9.74 -4.25
N TRP A 161 -10.20 10.58 -3.67
CA TRP A 161 -9.19 10.14 -2.71
C TRP A 161 -9.82 9.75 -1.37
N TYR A 162 -10.77 10.57 -0.89
CA TYR A 162 -11.55 10.26 0.31
C TYR A 162 -12.34 8.97 0.14
N LEU A 163 -12.98 8.77 -1.01
CA LEU A 163 -13.72 7.54 -1.32
C LEU A 163 -12.78 6.32 -1.31
N ARG A 164 -11.60 6.45 -1.93
CA ARG A 164 -10.57 5.39 -1.93
C ARG A 164 -10.15 5.01 -0.51
N LEU A 165 -9.86 6.00 0.32
CA LEU A 165 -9.48 5.75 1.71
C LEU A 165 -10.59 5.08 2.52
N ILE A 166 -11.83 5.54 2.40
CA ILE A 166 -12.96 4.98 3.13
C ILE A 166 -13.17 3.52 2.73
N LEU A 167 -13.18 3.22 1.43
CA LEU A 167 -13.39 1.85 0.96
C LEU A 167 -12.25 0.92 1.39
N SER A 168 -11.00 1.38 1.28
CA SER A 168 -9.83 0.65 1.74
C SER A 168 -9.86 0.40 3.25
N SER A 169 -10.30 1.38 4.03
CA SER A 169 -10.49 1.21 5.48
C SER A 169 -11.56 0.16 5.76
N ILE A 170 -12.71 0.21 5.09
CA ILE A 170 -13.77 -0.80 5.25
C ILE A 170 -13.25 -2.20 4.93
N LEU A 171 -12.46 -2.34 3.85
CA LEU A 171 -11.88 -3.60 3.43
C LEU A 171 -10.87 -4.15 4.47
N LEU A 172 -9.98 -3.31 4.99
CA LEU A 172 -9.03 -3.68 6.06
C LEU A 172 -9.75 -3.99 7.37
N GLY A 173 -10.81 -3.24 7.70
CA GLY A 173 -11.67 -3.54 8.85
C GLY A 173 -12.37 -4.89 8.70
N PHE A 174 -12.82 -5.22 7.49
CA PHE A 174 -13.41 -6.52 7.19
C PHE A 174 -12.38 -7.66 7.33
N LEU A 175 -11.13 -7.43 6.92
CA LEU A 175 -10.02 -8.37 7.18
C LEU A 175 -9.84 -8.64 8.68
N PHE A 176 -9.86 -7.60 9.51
CA PHE A 176 -9.78 -7.77 10.96
C PHE A 176 -10.95 -8.60 11.51
N LEU A 177 -12.19 -8.31 11.08
CA LEU A 177 -13.35 -9.09 11.50
C LEU A 177 -13.28 -10.54 11.04
N PHE A 178 -12.78 -10.78 9.83
CA PHE A 178 -12.58 -12.13 9.28
C PHE A 178 -11.54 -12.90 10.10
N TRP A 179 -10.39 -12.29 10.40
CA TRP A 179 -9.39 -12.87 11.29
C TRP A 179 -9.95 -13.16 12.67
N HIS A 180 -10.73 -12.24 13.24
CA HIS A 180 -11.35 -12.43 14.55
C HIS A 180 -12.33 -13.61 14.55
N ALA A 181 -13.17 -13.71 13.52
CA ALA A 181 -14.10 -14.82 13.36
C ALA A 181 -13.35 -16.16 13.22
N ASN A 182 -12.31 -16.22 12.39
CA ASN A 182 -11.52 -17.43 12.21
C ASN A 182 -10.68 -17.79 13.44
N TRP A 183 -10.21 -16.82 14.20
CA TRP A 183 -9.56 -17.03 15.49
C TRP A 183 -10.53 -17.68 16.50
N GLN A 184 -11.77 -17.18 16.59
CA GLN A 184 -12.78 -17.80 17.45
C GLN A 184 -13.12 -19.23 17.01
N ARG A 185 -13.20 -19.48 15.70
CA ARG A 185 -13.39 -20.84 15.16
C ARG A 185 -12.22 -21.75 15.51
N TYR A 186 -10.99 -21.24 15.39
CA TYR A 186 -9.77 -21.97 15.75
C TYR A 186 -9.78 -22.40 17.22
N LEU A 187 -10.13 -21.49 18.13
CA LEU A 187 -10.25 -21.79 19.56
C LEU A 187 -11.36 -22.82 19.85
N GLN A 188 -12.50 -22.74 19.15
CA GLN A 188 -13.60 -23.69 19.33
C GLN A 188 -13.23 -25.11 18.87
N ILE A 189 -12.43 -25.24 17.80
CA ILE A 189 -11.92 -26.54 17.33
C ILE A 189 -10.99 -27.18 18.37
N GLU A 190 -10.29 -26.39 19.18
CA GLU A 190 -9.41 -26.90 20.23
C GLU A 190 -10.16 -27.45 21.45
N HIS A 191 -11.36 -26.91 21.74
CA HIS A 191 -12.16 -27.31 22.91
C HIS A 191 -13.11 -28.48 22.62
N VAL A 192 -13.29 -28.85 21.35
CA VAL A 192 -14.15 -29.95 20.93
C VAL A 192 -13.27 -31.18 20.73
N GLU A 193 -13.66 -32.33 21.32
CA GLU A 193 -13.08 -33.66 21.08
C GLU A 193 -13.38 -34.16 19.64
N ALA A 194 -13.05 -33.36 18.62
CA ALA A 194 -13.08 -33.79 17.24
C ALA A 194 -11.96 -34.83 17.03
N ARG A 195 -12.18 -35.81 16.15
CA ARG A 195 -11.14 -36.74 15.72
C ARG A 195 -9.88 -35.96 15.34
N GLN A 196 -8.72 -36.41 15.82
CA GLN A 196 -7.45 -35.67 15.70
C GLN A 196 -7.13 -35.27 14.24
N ASP A 197 -7.53 -36.10 13.28
CA ASP A 197 -7.33 -35.85 11.84
C ASP A 197 -8.27 -34.77 11.28
N GLU A 198 -9.53 -34.74 11.72
CA GLU A 198 -10.49 -33.70 11.32
C GLU A 198 -10.10 -32.33 11.88
N SER A 199 -9.62 -32.30 13.13
CA SER A 199 -9.10 -31.08 13.75
C SER A 199 -7.89 -30.52 13.00
N LYS A 200 -6.93 -31.38 12.61
CA LYS A 200 -5.77 -30.97 11.80
C LYS A 200 -6.19 -30.40 10.45
N ARG A 201 -7.11 -31.08 9.75
CA ARG A 201 -7.62 -30.63 8.45
C ARG A 201 -8.31 -29.27 8.55
N LEU A 202 -9.24 -29.09 9.48
CA LEU A 202 -9.97 -27.84 9.69
C LEU A 202 -9.03 -26.67 10.05
N LYS A 203 -8.03 -26.92 10.91
CA LYS A 203 -7.00 -25.92 11.24
C LYS A 203 -6.17 -25.53 10.01
N GLY A 204 -5.85 -26.50 9.14
CA GLY A 204 -5.18 -26.26 7.86
C GLY A 204 -6.00 -25.38 6.92
N GLU A 205 -7.30 -25.71 6.75
CA GLU A 205 -8.23 -24.94 5.92
C GLU A 205 -8.40 -23.49 6.42
N ILE A 206 -8.51 -23.28 7.74
CA ILE A 206 -8.59 -21.93 8.33
C ILE A 206 -7.29 -21.15 8.11
N LYS A 207 -6.13 -21.78 8.30
CA LYS A 207 -4.83 -21.13 8.06
C LYS A 207 -4.68 -20.73 6.59
N PHE A 208 -5.00 -21.62 5.67
CA PHE A 208 -4.95 -21.33 4.24
C PHE A 208 -5.90 -20.20 3.86
N ALA A 209 -7.16 -20.25 4.33
CA ALA A 209 -8.13 -19.19 4.10
C ALA A 209 -7.67 -17.83 4.66
N ASN A 210 -7.07 -17.81 5.86
CA ASN A 210 -6.51 -16.59 6.44
C ASN A 210 -5.38 -16.03 5.57
N ILE A 211 -4.43 -16.85 5.14
CA ILE A 211 -3.29 -16.40 4.32
C ILE A 211 -3.79 -15.85 2.98
N THR A 212 -4.60 -16.63 2.25
CA THR A 212 -5.11 -16.25 0.93
C THR A 212 -5.97 -15.00 0.99
N PHE A 213 -6.86 -14.90 1.99
CA PHE A 213 -7.72 -13.73 2.16
C PHE A 213 -6.94 -12.48 2.57
N THR A 214 -5.93 -12.62 3.43
CA THR A 214 -5.04 -11.52 3.81
C THR A 214 -4.29 -11.00 2.59
N ALA A 215 -3.66 -11.89 1.83
CA ALA A 215 -2.92 -11.52 0.62
C ALA A 215 -3.84 -10.80 -0.38
N ALA A 216 -5.04 -11.33 -0.63
CA ALA A 216 -6.02 -10.71 -1.51
C ALA A 216 -6.44 -9.31 -1.05
N VAL A 217 -6.76 -9.13 0.24
CA VAL A 217 -7.16 -7.83 0.79
C VAL A 217 -6.00 -6.84 0.73
N LEU A 218 -4.78 -7.23 1.09
CA LEU A 218 -3.63 -6.33 1.04
C LEU A 218 -3.31 -5.91 -0.39
N ILE A 219 -3.30 -6.83 -1.36
CA ILE A 219 -3.09 -6.51 -2.77
C ILE A 219 -4.18 -5.56 -3.27
N LEU A 220 -5.46 -5.89 -3.03
CA LEU A 220 -6.58 -5.06 -3.46
C LEU A 220 -6.54 -3.66 -2.84
N THR A 221 -6.21 -3.57 -1.54
CA THR A 221 -6.05 -2.29 -0.84
C THR A 221 -4.92 -1.48 -1.44
N THR A 222 -3.76 -2.11 -1.69
CA THR A 222 -2.58 -1.46 -2.29
C THR A 222 -2.94 -0.84 -3.65
N LEU A 223 -3.61 -1.62 -4.51
CA LEU A 223 -4.02 -1.20 -5.84
C LEU A 223 -5.08 -0.10 -5.81
N TYR A 224 -6.04 -0.18 -4.88
CA TYR A 224 -7.17 0.75 -4.82
C TYR A 224 -6.78 2.14 -4.33
N ILE A 225 -5.93 2.24 -3.30
CA ILE A 225 -5.50 3.54 -2.78
C ILE A 225 -4.59 4.25 -3.79
N GLY A 226 -3.85 3.50 -4.62
CA GLY A 226 -2.85 4.09 -5.52
C GLY A 226 -1.67 4.73 -4.77
N LEU A 227 -1.49 4.35 -3.49
CA LEU A 227 -0.39 4.81 -2.64
C LEU A 227 0.97 4.48 -3.23
N THR A 228 1.08 3.43 -4.05
CA THR A 228 2.35 2.96 -4.57
C THR A 228 3.12 4.05 -5.29
N LYS A 229 2.46 4.85 -6.15
CA LYS A 229 3.16 5.89 -6.91
C LYS A 229 3.53 7.09 -6.02
N ILE A 230 2.54 7.70 -5.35
CA ILE A 230 2.76 8.91 -4.56
C ILE A 230 3.69 8.63 -3.37
N ALA A 231 3.49 7.52 -2.66
CA ALA A 231 4.37 7.14 -1.56
C ALA A 231 5.76 6.77 -2.08
N ALA A 232 5.87 6.11 -3.25
CA ALA A 232 7.17 5.89 -3.89
C ALA A 232 7.88 7.20 -4.21
N ASP A 233 7.24 8.10 -4.95
CA ASP A 233 7.82 9.39 -5.32
C ASP A 233 8.29 10.17 -4.08
N ARG A 234 7.42 10.31 -3.06
CA ARG A 234 7.75 11.04 -1.82
C ARG A 234 8.85 10.38 -1.00
N THR A 235 8.87 9.05 -0.93
CA THR A 235 9.92 8.32 -0.20
C THR A 235 11.25 8.44 -0.92
N MET A 236 11.25 8.34 -2.26
CA MET A 236 12.46 8.48 -3.07
C MET A 236 13.03 9.90 -2.98
N ILE A 237 12.17 10.92 -2.91
CA ILE A 237 12.57 12.31 -2.64
C ILE A 237 13.16 12.43 -1.23
N PHE A 238 12.47 11.91 -0.21
CA PHE A 238 12.94 11.96 1.18
C PHE A 238 14.31 11.29 1.37
N LEU A 239 14.54 10.17 0.71
CA LEU A 239 15.81 9.45 0.73
C LEU A 239 16.88 10.05 -0.18
N HIS A 240 16.61 11.19 -0.84
CA HIS A 240 17.51 11.84 -1.81
C HIS A 240 17.94 10.93 -2.97
N VAL A 241 17.09 9.95 -3.30
CA VAL A 241 17.28 9.05 -4.46
C VAL A 241 16.61 9.66 -5.69
N ARG A 242 15.48 10.36 -5.53
CA ARG A 242 14.85 11.17 -6.57
C ARG A 242 15.05 12.64 -6.20
N SER A 243 15.44 13.45 -7.17
CA SER A 243 15.53 14.90 -7.00
C SER A 243 14.66 15.58 -8.06
N GLU A 244 13.80 16.50 -7.65
CA GLU A 244 12.90 17.23 -8.55
C GLU A 244 13.36 18.68 -8.67
N GLN A 245 13.21 19.25 -9.86
CA GLN A 245 13.58 20.64 -10.17
C GLN A 245 15.05 21.00 -9.84
N VAL A 246 15.97 20.08 -10.10
CA VAL A 246 17.40 20.27 -9.86
C VAL A 246 18.13 20.77 -11.08
N THR A 247 19.27 21.43 -10.85
CA THR A 247 20.22 21.80 -11.89
C THR A 247 21.19 20.64 -12.13
N VAL A 248 21.36 20.28 -13.40
CA VAL A 248 22.21 19.16 -13.81
C VAL A 248 23.23 19.65 -14.81
N PHE A 249 24.49 19.30 -14.59
CA PHE A 249 25.58 19.57 -15.52
C PHE A 249 25.93 18.29 -16.26
N VAL A 250 25.89 18.31 -17.59
CA VAL A 250 26.08 17.13 -18.44
C VAL A 250 27.29 17.33 -19.37
N LYS A 251 28.15 16.32 -19.45
CA LYS A 251 29.33 16.28 -20.32
C LYS A 251 28.99 15.74 -21.72
N GLN A 252 29.79 16.09 -22.73
CA GLN A 252 29.74 15.44 -24.04
C GLN A 252 30.05 13.93 -23.95
N PRO A 253 29.39 13.06 -24.76
CA PRO A 253 28.45 13.36 -25.84
C PRO A 253 26.97 13.42 -25.40
N TRP A 254 26.70 13.28 -24.10
CA TRP A 254 25.34 13.16 -23.55
C TRP A 254 24.55 14.47 -23.65
N ASP A 255 25.24 15.62 -23.61
CA ASP A 255 24.65 16.93 -23.87
C ASP A 255 23.94 16.99 -25.23
N ALA A 256 24.59 16.48 -26.29
CA ALA A 256 24.06 16.45 -27.64
C ALA A 256 22.89 15.48 -27.78
N VAL A 257 22.92 14.37 -27.03
CA VAL A 257 21.78 13.43 -26.95
C VAL A 257 20.60 14.10 -26.26
N LEU A 258 20.83 14.75 -25.12
CA LEU A 258 19.81 15.45 -24.36
C LEU A 258 19.17 16.59 -25.18
N GLU A 259 19.98 17.40 -25.87
CA GLU A 259 19.51 18.45 -26.79
C GLU A 259 18.62 17.91 -27.94
N ARG A 260 18.92 16.73 -28.48
CA ARG A 260 18.05 16.09 -29.50
C ARG A 260 16.70 15.66 -28.92
N HIS A 261 16.68 15.22 -27.66
CA HIS A 261 15.48 14.69 -27.04
C HIS A 261 14.59 15.77 -26.42
N LEU A 262 15.18 16.87 -25.92
CA LEU A 262 14.49 18.10 -25.53
C LEU A 262 14.00 18.83 -26.79
N ILE A 263 12.93 18.34 -27.42
CA ILE A 263 12.31 19.01 -28.57
C ILE A 263 11.93 20.43 -28.19
N ARG A 264 12.22 21.37 -29.10
CA ARG A 264 11.82 22.79 -29.29
C ARG A 264 10.56 23.36 -28.60
N SER A 265 9.74 22.65 -27.82
CA SER A 265 8.58 23.25 -27.13
C SER A 265 8.95 24.16 -25.95
N GLU A 266 10.21 24.16 -25.51
CA GLU A 266 10.76 25.24 -24.66
C GLU A 266 11.41 26.38 -25.46
N LYS A 267 11.43 26.35 -26.80
CA LYS A 267 11.79 27.55 -27.59
C LYS A 267 10.71 28.64 -27.53
N GLN A 268 9.52 28.37 -27.00
CA GLN A 268 8.49 29.40 -26.74
C GLN A 268 8.50 29.94 -25.31
N ILE A 269 9.05 29.22 -24.33
CA ILE A 269 9.36 29.78 -23.00
C ILE A 269 10.73 30.50 -23.02
N ALA A 270 11.58 30.19 -24.01
CA ALA A 270 12.85 30.87 -24.28
C ALA A 270 12.73 32.37 -24.60
N ASN A 271 11.53 32.90 -24.87
CA ASN A 271 11.34 34.34 -25.07
C ASN A 271 10.92 35.09 -23.80
N SER A 272 10.62 34.41 -22.70
CA SER A 272 10.15 35.09 -21.47
C SER A 272 11.15 35.07 -20.32
N LYS A 273 12.13 34.16 -20.32
CA LYS A 273 13.31 34.18 -19.43
C LYS A 273 14.25 33.07 -19.89
N LYS A 274 15.44 33.43 -20.37
CA LYS A 274 16.60 32.55 -20.52
C LYS A 274 16.61 31.49 -19.40
N ALA A 275 16.30 30.25 -19.72
CA ALA A 275 16.97 29.13 -19.06
C ALA A 275 18.44 29.31 -19.45
N GLU A 276 19.22 29.86 -18.53
CA GLU A 276 20.61 30.24 -18.80
C GLU A 276 21.45 28.99 -18.95
N ILE A 277 21.51 28.45 -20.17
CA ILE A 277 22.55 27.53 -20.61
C ILE A 277 23.88 28.29 -20.47
N ARG A 278 24.51 28.17 -19.31
CA ARG A 278 25.84 28.71 -19.00
C ARG A 278 26.80 27.52 -18.93
N GLU A 279 27.96 27.67 -19.55
CA GLU A 279 29.12 26.83 -19.22
C GLU A 279 29.63 27.31 -17.86
N ALA A 280 28.99 26.88 -16.77
CA ALA A 280 29.43 27.23 -15.41
C ALA A 280 30.65 26.38 -14.99
N VAL A 281 30.79 25.18 -15.55
CA VAL A 281 31.88 24.24 -15.27
C VAL A 281 32.57 23.88 -16.60
N PRO A 282 33.91 23.94 -16.71
CA PRO A 282 34.62 23.64 -17.96
C PRO A 282 34.27 22.24 -18.48
N GLY A 283 33.76 22.16 -19.72
CA GLY A 283 33.41 20.90 -20.38
C GLY A 283 32.03 20.31 -20.03
N TYR A 284 31.21 21.04 -19.25
CA TYR A 284 29.83 20.64 -18.94
C TYR A 284 28.83 21.72 -19.36
N LYS A 285 27.66 21.29 -19.86
CA LYS A 285 26.51 22.17 -20.09
C LYS A 285 25.51 22.06 -18.95
N GLN A 286 25.01 23.20 -18.49
CA GLN A 286 23.99 23.30 -17.44
C GLN A 286 22.57 23.15 -18.01
N TYR A 287 21.76 22.36 -17.32
CA TYR A 287 20.33 22.19 -17.57
C TYR A 287 19.56 22.39 -16.26
N ASP A 288 18.66 23.36 -16.23
CA ASP A 288 17.85 23.67 -15.05
C ASP A 288 16.50 22.94 -15.07
N LYS A 289 15.88 22.81 -13.89
CA LYS A 289 14.54 22.23 -13.70
C LYS A 289 14.41 20.79 -14.19
N MET A 290 15.49 20.02 -14.13
CA MET A 290 15.48 18.61 -14.49
C MET A 290 14.97 17.74 -13.34
N THR A 291 14.38 16.59 -13.68
CA THR A 291 13.99 15.58 -12.69
C THR A 291 14.98 14.42 -12.79
N VAL A 292 15.65 14.12 -11.68
CA VAL A 292 16.54 12.97 -11.54
C VAL A 292 15.75 11.86 -10.85
N SER A 293 15.49 10.76 -11.54
CA SER A 293 14.60 9.70 -11.03
C SER A 293 15.28 8.67 -10.14
N LEU A 294 16.56 8.41 -10.41
CA LEU A 294 17.46 7.61 -9.59
C LEU A 294 18.84 8.28 -9.56
N ASN A 295 19.21 8.74 -8.37
CA ASN A 295 20.51 9.24 -7.99
C ASN A 295 21.12 8.33 -6.92
N ASN A 296 22.45 8.28 -6.83
CA ASN A 296 23.17 7.52 -5.79
C ASN A 296 22.92 6.00 -5.76
N LEU A 297 22.45 5.39 -6.86
CA LEU A 297 22.27 3.94 -6.99
C LEU A 297 22.91 3.44 -8.28
N GLY A 298 24.00 2.67 -8.16
CA GLY A 298 24.73 2.12 -9.29
C GLY A 298 25.65 3.13 -10.01
N SER A 299 26.06 2.77 -11.23
CA SER A 299 27.02 3.55 -12.02
C SER A 299 26.40 4.56 -12.99
N SER A 300 25.08 4.79 -12.90
CA SER A 300 24.35 5.65 -13.84
C SER A 300 23.24 6.43 -13.16
N VAL A 301 23.03 7.65 -13.62
CA VAL A 301 21.96 8.54 -13.21
C VAL A 301 20.89 8.55 -14.30
N PHE A 302 19.62 8.50 -13.88
CA PHE A 302 18.48 8.53 -14.79
C PHE A 302 17.82 9.92 -14.74
N LEU A 303 17.73 10.57 -15.90
CA LEU A 303 17.03 11.84 -16.08
C LEU A 303 15.65 11.60 -16.67
N GLU A 304 14.62 12.04 -15.96
CA GLU A 304 13.25 12.09 -16.45
C GLU A 304 12.94 13.48 -17.01
N PHE A 305 12.43 13.52 -18.24
CA PHE A 305 11.91 14.74 -18.85
C PHE A 305 10.61 14.46 -19.60
N LYS A 306 9.75 15.47 -19.66
CA LYS A 306 8.45 15.40 -20.31
C LYS A 306 8.54 16.00 -21.71
N LYS A 307 8.03 15.27 -22.71
CA LYS A 307 7.95 15.74 -24.09
C LYS A 307 6.53 15.50 -24.60
N GLY A 308 5.77 16.59 -24.72
CA GLY A 308 4.33 16.54 -24.94
C GLY A 308 3.63 15.84 -23.77
N ASN A 309 2.86 14.80 -24.05
CA ASN A 309 2.16 14.02 -23.03
C ASN A 309 2.89 12.71 -22.63
N LYS A 310 4.13 12.53 -23.08
CA LYS A 310 4.94 11.33 -22.80
C LYS A 310 6.14 11.68 -21.92
N PHE A 311 6.43 10.81 -20.96
CA PHE A 311 7.65 10.86 -20.16
C PHE A 311 8.74 10.05 -20.86
N TYR A 312 9.95 10.61 -20.88
CA TYR A 312 11.14 9.96 -21.39
C TYR A 312 12.17 9.90 -20.28
N SER A 313 12.90 8.79 -20.24
CA SER A 313 14.00 8.56 -19.29
C SER A 313 15.29 8.42 -20.10
N LEU A 314 16.31 9.19 -19.76
CA LEU A 314 17.65 9.10 -20.35
C LEU A 314 18.63 8.64 -19.27
N LYS A 315 19.36 7.58 -19.57
CA LYS A 315 20.42 7.04 -18.72
C LYS A 315 21.74 7.70 -19.07
N ILE A 316 22.42 8.25 -18.08
CA ILE A 316 23.74 8.89 -18.22
C ILE A 316 24.70 8.27 -17.20
N PRO A 317 25.95 7.92 -17.56
CA PRO A 317 26.96 7.47 -16.60
C PRO A 317 27.20 8.49 -15.50
N SER A 318 27.37 8.05 -14.26
CA SER A 318 27.60 8.96 -13.12
C SER A 318 28.92 9.75 -13.23
N SER A 319 29.87 9.31 -14.07
CA SER A 319 31.10 10.07 -14.39
C SER A 319 30.86 11.31 -15.25
N ASP A 320 29.77 11.33 -16.00
CA ASP A 320 29.51 12.31 -17.07
C ASP A 320 28.44 13.33 -16.68
N ILE A 321 27.99 13.30 -15.42
CA ILE A 321 26.91 14.10 -14.89
C ILE A 321 27.23 14.59 -13.48
N ILE A 322 26.94 15.85 -13.22
CA ILE A 322 27.00 16.44 -11.88
C ILE A 322 25.61 16.93 -11.55
N VAL A 323 25.05 16.46 -10.44
CA VAL A 323 23.72 16.86 -9.97
C VAL A 323 23.90 17.85 -8.83
N ASP A 324 23.41 19.07 -9.02
CA ASP A 324 23.31 20.06 -7.94
C ASP A 324 21.93 19.94 -7.30
N ASN A 325 21.90 19.42 -6.08
CA ASN A 325 20.65 19.20 -5.33
C ASN A 325 20.12 20.47 -4.66
N VAL A 326 20.73 21.64 -4.89
CA VAL A 326 20.18 22.90 -4.39
C VAL A 326 18.84 23.17 -5.09
N PRO A 327 17.72 23.23 -4.35
CA PRO A 327 16.42 23.47 -4.95
C PRO A 327 16.40 24.85 -5.60
N LEU A 328 16.00 24.91 -6.86
CA LEU A 328 15.75 26.20 -7.52
C LEU A 328 14.52 26.85 -6.87
N PRO A 329 14.54 28.16 -6.59
CA PRO A 329 13.37 28.83 -6.01
C PRO A 329 12.18 28.73 -6.96
N ASP A 330 11.05 28.23 -6.45
CA ASP A 330 9.76 28.21 -7.16
C ASP A 330 9.36 29.65 -7.53
N THR A 331 9.59 30.04 -8.78
CA THR A 331 9.24 31.38 -9.32
C THR A 331 7.72 31.62 -9.46
N GLU A 332 6.86 30.93 -8.71
CA GLU A 332 5.39 31.02 -8.82
C GLU A 332 4.67 31.61 -7.59
N SER A 333 5.36 32.15 -6.58
CA SER A 333 4.70 32.69 -5.37
C SER A 333 4.54 34.22 -5.31
N SER A 334 4.81 34.97 -6.39
CA SER A 334 4.70 36.44 -6.38
C SER A 334 3.42 37.01 -7.00
N ASP A 335 2.35 36.23 -7.19
CA ASP A 335 1.07 36.73 -7.72
C ASP A 335 -0.16 36.12 -7.00
N VAL A 336 -0.21 36.19 -5.67
CA VAL A 336 -1.50 36.17 -4.93
C VAL A 336 -1.42 37.12 -3.74
N SER A 337 -1.37 38.41 -4.02
CA SER A 337 -1.85 39.43 -3.10
C SER A 337 -2.65 40.47 -3.88
N LYS A 338 -3.96 40.25 -3.95
CA LYS A 338 -4.99 41.29 -4.02
C LYS A 338 -6.34 40.69 -3.63
#